data_AF-G3AGP4-F1
#
_entry.id   AF-G3AGP4-F1
#
_cell.length_a   1.000
_cell.length_b   1.000
_cell.length_c   1.000
_cell.angle_alpha   90.00
_cell.angle_beta   90.00
_cell.angle_gamma   90.00
#
_symmetry.space_group_name_H-M   'P 1'
#
loop_
_entity.id
_entity.type
_entity.pdbx_description
1 polymer ?
#
loop_
_entity_poly.entity_id
_entity_poly.type
_entity_poly.pdbx_seq_one_letter_code
_entity_poly.pdbx_strand_id
1 'polypeptide(L)'
;MTLGAQPPSIPQHESDSVALIQQLNDHIQRSTTSSLSHDLSIFTEFNQTISKTTPYQFDFIIENERGIKLFGIPLYSQKSLLPIIDPKQFQSITKTSLNIPLSNIGNYPLPDYNQWEWTWDQWYVFMYKDVDPHGWIYSTMFFQSDKRWRGKYYFGNSVRRRIWIRMRQRIAGSADVK
;
A
#
# COMPACT_ATOMS: atom_id res chain seq x y z
N MET A 1 12.70 -43.99 -17.01
CA MET A 1 12.11 -43.51 -15.75
C MET A 1 12.83 -42.23 -15.37
N THR A 2 12.29 -41.08 -15.76
CA THR A 2 12.80 -39.77 -15.37
C THR A 2 12.29 -39.47 -13.97
N LEU A 3 13.21 -39.43 -13.00
CA LEU A 3 12.95 -38.91 -11.65
C LEU A 3 12.49 -37.45 -11.78
N GLY A 4 11.20 -37.22 -11.60
CA GLY A 4 10.65 -35.87 -11.53
C GLY A 4 11.22 -35.18 -10.30
N ALA A 5 12.02 -34.13 -10.52
CA ALA A 5 12.50 -33.29 -9.45
C ALA A 5 11.28 -32.70 -8.72
N GLN A 6 11.19 -32.91 -7.41
CA GLN A 6 10.18 -32.30 -6.58
C GLN A 6 10.37 -30.78 -6.65
N PRO A 7 9.32 -29.99 -6.90
CA PRO A 7 9.45 -28.53 -6.95
C PRO A 7 10.01 -28.00 -5.62
N PRO A 8 10.85 -26.95 -5.65
CA PRO A 8 11.44 -26.39 -4.44
C PRO A 8 10.33 -25.97 -3.46
N SER A 9 10.52 -26.32 -2.19
CA SER A 9 9.62 -25.91 -1.10
C SER A 9 9.64 -24.39 -0.95
N ILE A 10 8.45 -23.78 -0.93
CA ILE A 10 8.29 -22.34 -0.70
C ILE A 10 8.87 -21.98 0.68
N PRO A 11 9.72 -20.94 0.80
CA PRO A 11 10.19 -20.45 2.09
C PRO A 11 9.04 -20.15 3.06
N GLN A 12 9.23 -20.43 4.35
CA GLN A 12 8.17 -20.26 5.36
C GLN A 12 7.61 -18.84 5.40
N HIS A 13 8.47 -17.82 5.35
CA HIS A 13 8.06 -16.41 5.37
C HIS A 13 7.19 -16.02 4.15
N GLU A 14 7.40 -16.66 3.00
CA GLU A 14 6.59 -16.44 1.80
C GLU A 14 5.20 -17.06 2.00
N SER A 15 5.14 -18.29 2.53
CA SER A 15 3.86 -18.95 2.88
C SER A 15 3.05 -18.15 3.90
N ASP A 16 3.71 -17.64 4.95
CA ASP A 16 3.09 -16.79 5.96
C ASP A 16 2.59 -15.48 5.35
N SER A 17 3.38 -14.86 4.47
CA SER A 17 2.99 -13.62 3.80
C SER A 17 1.74 -13.78 2.93
N VAL A 18 1.63 -14.90 2.20
CA VAL A 18 0.45 -15.22 1.38
C VAL A 18 -0.78 -15.40 2.26
N ALA A 19 -0.65 -16.13 3.36
CA ALA A 19 -1.74 -16.34 4.32
C ALA A 19 -2.23 -15.01 4.93
N LEU A 20 -1.30 -14.14 5.34
CA LEU A 20 -1.63 -12.83 5.90
C LEU A 20 -2.30 -11.90 4.88
N ILE A 21 -1.83 -11.88 3.63
CA ILE A 21 -2.45 -11.09 2.56
C ILE A 21 -3.85 -11.61 2.24
N GLN A 22 -4.06 -12.93 2.22
CA GLN A 22 -5.39 -13.49 2.05
C GLN A 22 -6.32 -13.09 3.19
N GLN A 23 -5.87 -13.18 4.43
CA GLN A 23 -6.66 -12.74 5.59
C GLN A 23 -7.00 -11.25 5.52
N LEU A 24 -6.05 -10.40 5.14
CA LEU A 24 -6.29 -8.97 4.94
C LEU A 24 -7.36 -8.74 3.88
N ASN A 25 -7.26 -9.41 2.72
CA ASN A 25 -8.26 -9.31 1.66
C ASN A 25 -9.64 -9.75 2.13
N ASP A 26 -9.74 -10.83 2.91
CA ASP A 26 -11.02 -11.30 3.45
C ASP A 26 -11.65 -10.25 4.38
N HIS A 27 -10.86 -9.58 5.22
CA HIS A 27 -11.35 -8.48 6.07
C HIS A 27 -11.88 -7.30 5.24
N ILE A 28 -11.16 -6.94 4.17
CA ILE A 28 -11.54 -5.86 3.26
C ILE A 28 -12.84 -6.18 2.52
N GLN A 29 -13.01 -7.43 2.04
CA GLN A 29 -14.18 -7.86 1.27
C GLN A 29 -15.45 -7.98 2.11
N ARG A 30 -15.32 -8.28 3.41
CA ARG A 30 -16.47 -8.28 4.34
C ARG A 30 -17.02 -6.87 4.58
N SER A 31 -16.24 -5.82 4.32
CA SER A 31 -16.71 -4.45 4.46
C SER A 31 -17.64 -4.06 3.31
N THR A 32 -18.88 -3.74 3.65
CA THR A 32 -19.89 -3.23 2.71
C THR A 32 -19.74 -1.73 2.43
N THR A 33 -18.83 -1.05 3.12
CA THR A 33 -18.69 0.41 3.03
C THR A 33 -17.69 0.78 1.93
N SER A 34 -18.14 1.58 0.96
CA SER A 34 -17.30 2.13 -0.10
C SER A 34 -16.67 3.47 0.32
N SER A 35 -15.85 3.46 1.39
CA SER A 35 -15.15 4.65 1.86
C SER A 35 -13.68 4.34 2.07
N LEU A 36 -12.79 5.11 1.45
CA LEU A 36 -11.35 4.95 1.64
C LEU A 36 -10.96 5.05 3.11
N SER A 37 -11.45 6.04 3.85
CA SER A 37 -11.08 6.22 5.26
C SER A 37 -11.37 4.99 6.11
N HIS A 38 -12.47 4.29 5.80
CA HIS A 38 -12.83 3.03 6.45
C HIS A 38 -11.89 1.89 6.01
N ASP A 39 -11.53 1.82 4.73
CA ASP A 39 -10.57 0.82 4.25
C ASP A 39 -9.19 0.99 4.89
N LEU A 40 -8.73 2.23 5.05
CA LEU A 40 -7.46 2.53 5.73
C LEU A 40 -7.52 2.20 7.23
N SER A 41 -8.70 2.28 7.87
CA SER A 41 -8.85 1.85 9.27
C SER A 41 -8.73 0.33 9.39
N ILE A 42 -9.32 -0.43 8.46
CA ILE A 42 -9.18 -1.89 8.39
C ILE A 42 -7.69 -2.27 8.29
N PHE A 43 -6.89 -1.58 7.47
CA PHE A 43 -5.46 -1.90 7.35
C PHE A 43 -4.71 -1.69 8.67
N THR A 44 -5.07 -0.60 9.37
CA THR A 44 -4.48 -0.26 10.67
C THR A 44 -4.86 -1.29 11.74
N GLU A 45 -6.15 -1.64 11.81
CA GLU A 45 -6.69 -2.63 12.75
C GLU A 45 -6.12 -4.03 12.49
N PHE A 46 -5.98 -4.41 11.21
CA PHE A 46 -5.35 -5.66 10.82
C PHE A 46 -3.89 -5.71 11.28
N ASN A 47 -3.12 -4.66 11.04
CA ASN A 47 -1.72 -4.56 11.52
C ASN A 47 -1.62 -4.68 13.05
N GLN A 48 -2.52 -4.04 13.80
CA GLN A 48 -2.56 -4.16 15.25
C GLN A 48 -2.86 -5.59 15.69
N THR A 49 -3.75 -6.29 14.98
CA THR A 49 -4.12 -7.68 15.26
C THR A 49 -2.96 -8.63 15.03
N ILE A 50 -2.34 -8.57 13.84
CA ILE A 50 -1.23 -9.49 13.49
C ILE A 50 0.03 -9.24 14.32
N SER A 51 0.23 -8.01 14.80
CA SER A 51 1.37 -7.70 15.67
C SER A 51 1.35 -8.40 17.03
N LYS A 52 0.19 -8.92 17.45
CA LYS A 52 0.03 -9.67 18.70
C LYS A 52 0.31 -11.16 18.54
N THR A 53 0.12 -11.69 17.33
CA THR A 53 0.17 -13.13 17.04
C THR A 53 1.34 -13.53 16.16
N THR A 54 1.95 -12.58 15.46
CA THR A 54 3.02 -12.81 14.49
C THR A 54 4.14 -11.76 14.65
N PRO A 55 5.37 -12.07 14.22
CA PRO A 55 6.44 -11.06 14.17
C PRO A 55 6.27 -10.07 13.02
N TYR A 56 5.26 -10.23 12.16
CA TYR A 56 5.09 -9.49 10.92
C TYR A 56 4.27 -8.21 11.09
N GLN A 57 4.60 -7.20 10.30
CA GLN A 57 3.79 -6.00 10.11
C GLN A 57 3.85 -5.55 8.64
N PHE A 58 2.75 -4.97 8.15
CA PHE A 58 2.72 -4.32 6.85
C PHE A 58 2.92 -2.81 7.00
N ASP A 59 3.74 -2.22 6.14
CA ASP A 59 3.72 -0.80 5.90
C ASP A 59 2.91 -0.50 4.66
N PHE A 60 2.02 0.49 4.78
CA PHE A 60 1.16 0.95 3.71
C PHE A 60 1.45 2.43 3.42
N ILE A 61 1.72 2.75 2.17
CA ILE A 61 2.06 4.11 1.74
C ILE A 61 1.15 4.51 0.59
N ILE A 62 0.47 5.65 0.75
CA ILE A 62 -0.35 6.24 -0.30
C ILE A 62 0.55 7.10 -1.18
N GLU A 63 0.53 6.83 -2.48
CA GLU A 63 1.13 7.69 -3.50
C GLU A 63 0.04 8.49 -4.22
N ASN A 64 0.22 9.81 -4.35
CA ASN A 64 -0.72 10.75 -4.97
C ASN A 64 -0.08 11.42 -6.19
N GLU A 65 -0.87 11.61 -7.24
CA GLU A 65 -0.50 12.39 -8.42
C GLU A 65 -1.67 13.22 -8.94
N ARG A 66 -1.36 14.33 -9.62
CA ARG A 66 -2.32 15.16 -10.34
C ARG A 66 -2.00 15.14 -11.82
N GLY A 67 -3.02 15.27 -12.66
CA GLY A 67 -2.86 15.26 -14.11
C GLY A 67 -4.15 15.05 -14.86
N ILE A 68 -4.03 14.57 -16.11
CA ILE A 68 -5.17 14.30 -16.99
C ILE A 68 -4.82 13.16 -17.94
N LYS A 69 -5.83 12.45 -18.45
CA LYS A 69 -5.65 11.49 -19.55
C LYS A 69 -6.01 12.16 -20.87
N LEU A 70 -5.05 12.30 -21.78
CA LEU A 70 -5.26 12.86 -23.12
C LEU A 70 -5.05 11.78 -24.17
N PHE A 71 -6.04 11.55 -25.03
CA PHE A 71 -6.00 10.55 -26.11
C PHE A 71 -5.57 9.14 -25.65
N GLY A 72 -5.97 8.74 -24.45
CA GLY A 72 -5.58 7.44 -23.89
C GLY A 72 -4.30 7.44 -23.06
N ILE A 73 -3.48 8.49 -23.14
CA ILE A 73 -2.19 8.60 -22.46
C ILE A 73 -2.40 9.25 -21.07
N PRO A 74 -2.07 8.55 -19.96
CA PRO A 74 -2.20 9.11 -18.61
C PRO A 74 -1.03 10.06 -18.30
N LEU A 75 -1.25 11.38 -18.43
CA LEU A 75 -0.28 12.42 -18.10
C LEU A 75 -0.46 12.88 -16.65
N TYR A 76 -0.11 12.00 -15.71
CA TYR A 76 -0.10 12.28 -14.28
C TYR A 76 1.32 12.42 -13.77
N SER A 77 1.50 13.32 -12.80
CA SER A 77 2.80 13.53 -12.18
C SER A 77 2.63 14.04 -10.75
N GLN A 78 3.52 13.58 -9.88
CA GLN A 78 3.76 14.20 -8.57
C GLN A 78 4.13 15.69 -8.66
N LYS A 79 4.79 16.13 -9.75
CA LYS A 79 5.20 17.53 -9.94
C LYS A 79 4.02 18.45 -10.25
N SER A 80 2.89 17.89 -10.65
CA SER A 80 1.65 18.61 -10.92
C SER A 80 0.78 18.78 -9.68
N LEU A 81 1.18 18.26 -8.52
CA LEU A 81 0.47 18.44 -7.26
C LEU A 81 0.50 19.91 -6.83
N LEU A 82 -0.65 20.45 -6.48
CA LEU A 82 -0.84 21.82 -6.02
C LEU A 82 -0.60 21.88 -4.50
N PRO A 83 0.42 22.58 -3.99
CA PRO A 83 0.83 22.51 -2.58
C PRO A 83 -0.24 22.85 -1.53
N ILE A 84 -1.23 23.67 -1.90
CA ILE A 84 -2.29 24.14 -1.00
C ILE A 84 -3.48 23.16 -0.99
N ILE A 85 -3.74 22.53 -2.14
CA ILE A 85 -4.97 21.76 -2.35
C ILE A 85 -4.69 20.26 -2.21
N ASP A 86 -3.59 19.81 -2.80
CA ASP A 86 -3.30 18.38 -2.92
C ASP A 86 -2.49 17.87 -1.73
N PRO A 87 -2.71 16.60 -1.35
CA PRO A 87 -1.79 15.89 -0.47
C PRO A 87 -0.39 15.75 -1.13
N LYS A 88 0.66 15.58 -0.31
CA LYS A 88 2.01 15.30 -0.80
C LYS A 88 2.03 14.00 -1.61
N GLN A 89 3.06 13.84 -2.45
CA GLN A 89 3.26 12.63 -3.25
C GLN A 89 3.13 11.37 -2.38
N PHE A 90 3.85 11.29 -1.27
CA PHE A 90 3.75 10.14 -0.36
C PHE A 90 3.12 10.52 0.97
N GLN A 91 2.22 9.68 1.44
CA GLN A 91 1.57 9.81 2.75
C GLN A 91 1.40 8.45 3.42
N SER A 92 1.39 8.46 4.75
CA SER A 92 0.92 7.32 5.54
C SER A 92 -0.58 7.11 5.32
N ILE A 93 -1.08 5.90 5.60
CA ILE A 93 -2.51 5.61 5.67
C ILE A 93 -3.26 6.46 6.73
N THR A 94 -2.52 7.05 7.67
CA THR A 94 -3.05 8.05 8.62
C THR A 94 -3.10 9.48 8.06
N LYS A 95 -2.87 9.65 6.75
CA LYS A 95 -2.82 10.93 6.02
C LYS A 95 -1.69 11.88 6.46
N THR A 96 -0.70 11.36 7.18
CA THR A 96 0.54 12.09 7.52
C THR A 96 1.43 12.18 6.29
N SER A 97 1.92 13.37 5.96
CA SER A 97 2.83 13.55 4.83
C SER A 97 4.19 12.93 5.10
N LEU A 98 4.75 12.25 4.11
CA LEU A 98 6.03 11.57 4.20
C LEU A 98 7.04 12.24 3.26
N ASN A 99 8.25 12.49 3.76
CA ASN A 99 9.35 13.01 2.96
C ASN A 99 10.30 11.85 2.64
N ILE A 100 10.07 11.19 1.51
CA ILE A 100 10.89 10.07 1.06
C ILE A 100 12.04 10.60 0.19
N PRO A 101 13.30 10.23 0.46
CA PRO A 101 14.45 10.70 -0.31
C PRO A 101 14.30 10.44 -1.79
N LEU A 102 14.69 11.45 -2.61
CA LEU A 102 14.60 11.41 -4.07
C LEU A 102 13.19 11.15 -4.61
N SER A 103 12.15 11.25 -3.78
CA SER A 103 10.76 11.00 -4.20
C SER A 103 10.59 9.58 -4.79
N ASN A 104 11.34 8.60 -4.26
CA ASN A 104 11.32 7.21 -4.67
C ASN A 104 10.92 6.32 -3.50
N ILE A 105 9.83 5.55 -3.64
CA ILE A 105 9.29 4.65 -2.61
C ILE A 105 10.32 3.63 -2.09
N GLY A 106 11.28 3.21 -2.92
CA GLY A 106 12.36 2.30 -2.53
C GLY A 106 13.28 2.87 -1.43
N ASN A 107 13.33 4.20 -1.28
CA ASN A 107 14.10 4.88 -0.25
C ASN A 107 13.33 5.08 1.07
N TYR A 108 12.12 4.51 1.20
CA TYR A 108 11.38 4.57 2.46
C TYR A 108 12.15 3.82 3.56
N PRO A 109 12.50 4.48 4.67
CA PRO A 109 13.32 3.87 5.72
C PRO A 109 12.54 2.85 6.55
N LEU A 110 13.26 1.93 7.18
CA LEU A 110 12.69 1.14 8.27
C LEU A 110 12.40 2.07 9.46
N PRO A 111 11.28 1.89 10.18
CA PRO A 111 10.97 2.73 11.35
C PRO A 111 12.01 2.62 12.47
N ASP A 112 12.57 1.43 12.68
CA ASP A 112 13.71 1.19 13.59
C ASP A 112 14.54 0.02 13.05
N TYR A 113 15.80 0.29 12.68
CA TYR A 113 16.73 -0.68 12.09
C TYR A 113 17.17 -1.77 13.08
N ASN A 114 17.07 -1.52 14.39
CA ASN A 114 17.47 -2.50 15.41
C ASN A 114 16.34 -3.45 15.79
N GLN A 115 15.10 -3.10 15.46
CA GLN A 115 13.91 -3.88 15.80
C GLN A 115 13.26 -4.54 14.59
N TRP A 116 13.48 -4.01 13.39
CA TRP A 116 12.78 -4.44 12.18
C TRP A 116 13.74 -4.71 11.04
N GLU A 117 13.38 -5.71 10.25
CA GLU A 117 13.98 -5.99 8.96
C GLU A 117 12.89 -6.18 7.90
N TRP A 118 13.20 -5.82 6.65
CA TRP A 118 12.28 -6.07 5.55
C TRP A 118 12.24 -7.56 5.24
N THR A 119 11.05 -8.15 5.23
CA THR A 119 10.84 -9.54 4.78
C THR A 119 10.67 -9.59 3.27
N TRP A 120 10.09 -8.54 2.68
CA TRP A 120 9.97 -8.41 1.24
C TRP A 120 11.07 -7.52 0.65
N ASP A 121 11.67 -7.98 -0.43
CA ASP A 121 12.78 -7.27 -1.10
C ASP A 121 12.37 -5.91 -1.66
N GLN A 122 11.11 -5.78 -2.10
CA GLN A 122 10.60 -4.60 -2.79
C GLN A 122 9.21 -4.21 -2.26
N TRP A 123 8.78 -3.00 -2.63
CA TRP A 123 7.40 -2.57 -2.47
C TRP A 123 6.51 -3.17 -3.55
N TYR A 124 5.30 -3.58 -3.18
CA TYR A 124 4.29 -4.04 -4.13
C TYR A 124 3.15 -3.04 -4.20
N VAL A 125 2.50 -2.97 -5.35
CA VAL A 125 1.25 -2.23 -5.51
C VAL A 125 0.14 -3.06 -4.89
N PHE A 126 -0.58 -2.49 -3.93
CA PHE A 126 -1.66 -3.18 -3.25
C PHE A 126 -2.93 -3.13 -4.09
N MET A 127 -3.24 -4.24 -4.76
CA MET A 127 -4.37 -4.39 -5.66
C MET A 127 -5.66 -4.72 -4.90
N TYR A 128 -6.15 -3.79 -4.07
CA TYR A 128 -7.36 -3.98 -3.25
C TYR A 128 -8.60 -3.34 -3.89
N LYS A 129 -9.75 -4.03 -3.82
CA LYS A 129 -11.06 -3.55 -4.32
C LYS A 129 -11.00 -3.06 -5.79
N ASP A 130 -11.65 -1.92 -6.08
CA ASP A 130 -11.78 -1.31 -7.40
C ASP A 130 -10.57 -0.40 -7.68
N VAL A 131 -9.51 -0.98 -8.22
CA VAL A 131 -8.31 -0.30 -8.72
C VAL A 131 -8.13 -0.60 -10.21
N ASP A 132 -7.44 0.29 -10.93
CA ASP A 132 -7.03 0.01 -12.30
C ASP A 132 -5.93 -1.07 -12.37
N PRO A 133 -5.54 -1.56 -13.56
CA PRO A 133 -4.49 -2.57 -13.71
C PRO A 133 -3.09 -2.20 -13.16
N HIS A 134 -2.87 -0.92 -12.84
CA HIS A 134 -1.63 -0.42 -12.24
C HIS A 134 -1.82 0.02 -10.77
N GLY A 135 -2.98 -0.29 -10.16
CA GLY A 135 -3.33 0.00 -8.77
C GLY A 135 -3.83 1.42 -8.51
N TRP A 136 -4.12 2.21 -9.54
CA TRP A 136 -4.61 3.57 -9.38
C TRP A 136 -6.12 3.60 -9.14
N ILE A 137 -6.52 4.51 -8.26
CA ILE A 137 -7.88 5.02 -8.15
C ILE A 137 -7.88 6.51 -8.45
N TYR A 138 -8.96 6.96 -9.07
CA TYR A 138 -9.09 8.31 -9.62
C TYR A 138 -10.21 9.07 -8.96
N SER A 139 -10.04 10.40 -8.88
CA SER A 139 -11.09 11.34 -8.50
C SER A 139 -10.96 12.64 -9.30
N THR A 140 -12.01 13.45 -9.26
CA THR A 140 -11.99 14.83 -9.74
C THR A 140 -11.39 15.77 -8.69
N MET A 141 -11.33 17.07 -8.98
CA MET A 141 -10.84 18.10 -8.07
C MET A 141 -11.56 18.13 -6.70
N PHE A 142 -12.78 17.59 -6.61
CA PHE A 142 -13.54 17.44 -5.36
C PHE A 142 -13.26 16.11 -4.65
N PHE A 143 -11.98 15.74 -4.53
CA PHE A 143 -11.53 14.46 -3.99
C PHE A 143 -11.61 14.34 -2.46
N GLN A 144 -11.94 15.44 -1.77
CA GLN A 144 -12.10 15.50 -0.32
C GLN A 144 -13.22 14.56 0.18
N SER A 145 -14.16 14.17 -0.70
CA SER A 145 -15.14 13.15 -0.38
C SER A 145 -14.58 11.75 -0.65
N ASP A 146 -14.48 10.94 0.40
CA ASP A 146 -13.94 9.57 0.33
C ASP A 146 -14.71 8.64 -0.61
N LYS A 147 -15.98 8.94 -0.92
CA LYS A 147 -16.85 8.13 -1.80
C LYS A 147 -16.67 8.39 -3.30
N ARG A 148 -15.81 9.34 -3.70
CA ARG A 148 -15.65 9.77 -5.09
C ARG A 148 -14.47 9.15 -5.83
N TRP A 149 -13.84 8.15 -5.21
CA TRP A 149 -12.70 7.44 -5.79
C TRP A 149 -13.16 6.18 -6.51
N ARG A 150 -12.65 5.95 -7.72
CA ARG A 150 -12.99 4.79 -8.57
C ARG A 150 -11.76 4.27 -9.30
N GLY A 151 -11.67 2.95 -9.51
CA GLY A 151 -10.58 2.34 -10.28
C GLY A 151 -10.65 2.66 -11.78
N LYS A 152 -11.87 2.80 -12.31
CA LYS A 152 -12.06 3.23 -13.70
C LYS A 152 -11.85 4.74 -13.87
N TYR A 153 -11.03 5.11 -14.86
CA TYR A 153 -10.88 6.51 -15.28
C TYR A 153 -12.15 7.05 -15.95
N TYR A 154 -12.53 8.28 -15.58
CA TYR A 154 -13.57 9.08 -16.23
C TYR A 154 -13.00 10.43 -16.66
N PHE A 155 -13.55 11.01 -17.74
CA PHE A 155 -13.15 12.33 -18.20
C PHE A 155 -13.33 13.37 -17.07
N GLY A 156 -12.33 14.23 -16.89
CA GLY A 156 -12.29 15.19 -15.78
C GLY A 156 -11.69 14.66 -14.47
N ASN A 157 -11.30 13.38 -14.39
CA ASN A 157 -10.51 12.89 -13.26
C ASN A 157 -9.13 13.55 -13.28
N SER A 158 -8.90 14.45 -12.33
CA SER A 158 -7.69 15.27 -12.27
C SER A 158 -6.69 14.78 -11.24
N VAL A 159 -7.08 13.91 -10.32
CA VAL A 159 -6.19 13.34 -9.30
C VAL A 159 -6.28 11.82 -9.31
N ARG A 160 -5.17 11.18 -8.97
CA ARG A 160 -5.10 9.73 -8.76
C ARG A 160 -4.27 9.41 -7.54
N ARG A 161 -4.55 8.27 -6.93
CA ARG A 161 -3.71 7.70 -5.87
C ARG A 161 -3.61 6.19 -5.99
N ARG A 162 -2.55 5.62 -5.45
CA ARG A 162 -2.38 4.16 -5.29
C ARG A 162 -1.81 3.87 -3.92
N ILE A 163 -1.91 2.62 -3.49
CA ILE A 163 -1.35 2.18 -2.21
C ILE A 163 -0.23 1.19 -2.49
N TRP A 164 0.91 1.47 -1.90
CA TRP A 164 2.03 0.55 -1.82
C TRP A 164 1.96 -0.23 -0.52
N ILE A 165 2.37 -1.48 -0.56
CA ILE A 165 2.47 -2.37 0.59
C ILE A 165 3.86 -3.01 0.64
N ARG A 166 4.43 -3.08 1.84
CA ARG A 166 5.65 -3.85 2.10
C ARG A 166 5.58 -4.53 3.46
N MET A 167 6.09 -5.77 3.54
CA MET A 167 6.11 -6.53 4.78
C MET A 167 7.48 -6.48 5.44
N ARG A 168 7.47 -6.26 6.76
CA ARG A 168 8.63 -6.35 7.65
C ARG A 168 8.36 -7.34 8.77
N GLN A 169 9.43 -7.83 9.38
CA GLN A 169 9.39 -8.67 10.57
C GLN A 169 10.24 -8.09 11.69
N ARG A 170 9.86 -8.42 12.93
CA ARG A 170 10.66 -8.11 14.11
C ARG A 170 11.89 -9.00 14.16
N ILE A 171 13.05 -8.41 14.46
CA ILE A 171 14.29 -9.15 14.68
C ILE A 171 14.18 -9.87 16.04
N ALA A 172 14.38 -11.18 16.05
CA ALA A 172 14.41 -11.96 17.29
C ALA A 172 15.62 -11.54 18.14
N GLY A 173 15.36 -10.91 19.30
CA GLY A 173 16.39 -10.44 20.24
C GLY A 173 16.38 -8.93 20.52
N SER A 174 15.61 -8.13 19.77
CA SER A 174 15.50 -6.68 20.02
C SER A 174 14.53 -6.32 21.16
N ALA A 175 13.92 -7.31 21.82
CA ALA A 175 12.94 -7.10 22.88
C ALA A 175 13.56 -6.75 24.25
N ASP A 176 14.89 -6.90 24.40
CA ASP A 176 15.59 -6.84 25.70
C ASP A 176 16.43 -5.57 25.92
N VAL A 177 16.26 -4.51 25.13
CA VAL A 177 16.91 -3.21 25.42
C VAL A 177 15.83 -2.21 25.83
N LYS A 178 15.52 -2.21 27.13
CA LYS A 178 14.74 -1.17 27.81
C LYS A 178 15.63 -0.42 28.78
#